data_AF-A0A6P6EHE2-F1
#
_entry.id   AF-A0A6P6EHE2-F1
#
_cell.length_a   1.000
_cell.length_b   1.000
_cell.length_c   1.000
_cell.angle_alpha   90.00
_cell.angle_beta   90.00
_cell.angle_gamma   90.00
#
_symmetry.space_group_name_H-M   'P 1'
#
loop_
_entity.id
_entity.type
_entity.pdbx_description
1 polymer ?
#
loop_
_entity_poly.entity_id
_entity_poly.type
_entity_poly.pdbx_seq_one_letter_code
_entity_poly.pdbx_strand_id
1 'polypeptide(L)'
;MPASAATYERVVYKNSSEYHYMKVCLEFQDQGIGLSSAQFKQLLISALKDLFGEVGAALPLDVLTYEEKTSSAILRVCSRFLPFSLHYLVIVGI
;
A
#
# COMPACT_ATOMS: atom_id res chain seq x y z
N MET A 1 42.34 -20.27 -27.75
CA MET A 1 41.89 -20.21 -26.35
C MET A 1 41.17 -18.86 -26.16
N PRO A 2 39.83 -18.79 -26.10
CA PRO A 2 39.17 -17.52 -25.83
C PRO A 2 39.28 -17.21 -24.32
N ALA A 3 39.80 -16.04 -23.98
CA ALA A 3 39.84 -15.54 -22.61
C ALA A 3 38.39 -15.27 -22.16
N SER A 4 37.99 -15.91 -21.06
CA SER A 4 36.70 -15.67 -20.42
C SER A 4 36.60 -14.21 -19.97
N ALA A 5 35.61 -13.48 -20.47
CA ALA A 5 35.35 -12.09 -20.09
C ALA A 5 34.87 -12.02 -18.63
N ALA A 6 35.81 -11.88 -17.69
CA ALA A 6 35.52 -11.51 -16.32
C ALA A 6 35.27 -10.00 -16.25
N THR A 7 34.06 -9.58 -16.62
CA THR A 7 33.62 -8.18 -16.55
C THR A 7 32.87 -7.95 -15.25
N TYR A 8 33.35 -7.01 -14.43
CA TYR A 8 32.65 -6.55 -13.22
C TYR A 8 31.86 -5.28 -13.53
N GLU A 9 30.57 -5.27 -13.20
CA GLU A 9 29.69 -4.11 -13.37
C GLU A 9 29.10 -3.72 -12.01
N ARG A 10 29.22 -2.43 -11.66
CA ARG A 10 28.58 -1.85 -10.48
C ARG A 10 27.45 -0.94 -10.94
N VAL A 11 26.22 -1.43 -10.83
CA VAL A 11 25.03 -0.65 -11.16
C VAL A 11 24.43 -0.06 -9.87
N VAL A 12 24.26 1.26 -9.85
CA VAL A 12 23.62 1.97 -8.73
C VAL A 12 22.34 2.61 -9.24
N TYR A 13 21.21 2.16 -8.72
CA TYR A 13 19.90 2.74 -9.01
C TYR A 13 19.53 3.76 -7.93
N LYS A 14 19.10 4.96 -8.33
CA LYS A 14 18.60 5.99 -7.43
C LYS A 14 17.10 6.17 -7.65
N ASN A 15 16.29 5.91 -6.62
CA ASN A 15 14.83 6.02 -6.65
C ASN A 15 14.15 5.22 -7.79
N SER A 16 14.63 4.02 -8.09
CA SER A 16 14.00 3.13 -9.09
C SER A 16 12.69 2.49 -8.62
N SER A 17 12.34 2.62 -7.34
CA SER A 17 11.13 2.02 -6.79
C SER A 17 9.89 2.84 -7.15
N GLU A 18 9.18 2.42 -8.19
CA GLU A 18 7.92 3.01 -8.63
C GLU A 18 6.77 2.77 -7.64
N TYR A 19 6.88 1.70 -6.84
CA TYR A 19 5.88 1.29 -5.87
C TYR A 19 6.49 1.11 -4.48
N HIS A 20 5.69 1.41 -3.48
CA HIS A 20 6.00 1.21 -2.08
C HIS A 20 4.93 0.32 -1.46
N TYR A 21 5.39 -0.58 -0.61
CA TYR A 21 4.55 -1.56 0.04
C TYR A 21 4.42 -1.18 1.51
N MET A 22 3.18 -1.08 1.98
CA MET A 22 2.88 -0.70 3.35
C MET A 22 2.03 -1.79 3.98
N LYS A 23 2.48 -2.30 5.12
CA LYS A 23 1.65 -3.15 5.97
C LYS A 23 0.80 -2.23 6.83
N VAL A 24 -0.52 -2.38 6.72
CA VAL A 24 -1.50 -1.67 7.54
C VAL A 24 -2.24 -2.67 8.42
N CYS A 25 -2.62 -2.25 9.61
CA CYS A 25 -3.46 -3.04 10.51
C CYS A 25 -4.66 -2.17 10.87
N LEU A 26 -5.86 -2.72 10.77
CA LEU A 26 -7.06 -2.05 11.27
C LEU A 26 -7.33 -2.53 12.69
N GLU A 27 -7.44 -1.60 13.61
CA GLU A 27 -7.92 -1.81 14.97
C GLU A 27 -9.37 -1.31 15.03
N PHE A 28 -10.28 -2.19 15.42
CA PHE A 28 -11.68 -1.83 15.66
C PHE A 28 -11.92 -1.81 17.16
N GLN A 29 -12.64 -0.80 17.65
CA GLN A 29 -13.07 -0.77 19.06
C GLN A 29 -13.95 -1.97 19.42
N ASP A 30 -14.68 -2.52 18.46
CA ASP A 30 -15.59 -3.64 18.67
C ASP A 30 -14.96 -4.97 18.21
N GLN A 31 -14.97 -5.99 19.09
CA GLN A 31 -14.24 -7.26 18.89
C GLN A 31 -14.93 -8.25 17.93
N GLY A 32 -15.95 -7.83 17.18
CA GLY A 32 -16.74 -8.72 16.31
C GLY A 32 -16.70 -8.41 14.81
N ILE A 33 -15.98 -7.39 14.36
CA ILE A 33 -16.05 -6.93 12.97
C ILE A 33 -15.15 -7.78 12.07
N GLY A 34 -15.68 -8.91 11.59
CA GLY A 34 -15.08 -9.68 10.51
C GLY A 34 -15.28 -8.97 9.17
N LEU A 35 -14.31 -8.14 8.75
CA LEU A 35 -14.32 -7.59 7.39
C LEU A 35 -13.78 -8.64 6.41
N SER A 36 -14.47 -8.83 5.29
CA SER A 36 -13.92 -9.58 4.16
C SER A 36 -12.96 -8.70 3.35
N SER A 37 -12.11 -9.32 2.52
CA SER A 37 -11.18 -8.61 1.64
C SER A 37 -11.88 -7.55 0.76
N ALA A 38 -13.09 -7.83 0.28
CA ALA A 38 -13.88 -6.89 -0.50
C ALA A 38 -14.34 -5.69 0.34
N GLN A 39 -14.83 -5.94 1.57
CA GLN A 39 -15.27 -4.89 2.48
C GLN A 39 -14.11 -4.01 2.93
N PHE A 40 -12.96 -4.61 3.23
CA PHE A 40 -11.73 -3.89 3.53
C PHE A 40 -11.34 -2.94 2.38
N LYS A 41 -11.36 -3.43 1.14
CA LYS A 41 -11.06 -2.62 -0.03
C LYS A 41 -12.08 -1.48 -0.22
N GLN A 42 -13.36 -1.75 -0.03
CA GLN A 42 -14.42 -0.74 -0.11
C GLN A 42 -14.27 0.32 0.98
N LEU A 43 -14.00 -0.08 2.22
CA LEU A 43 -13.78 0.84 3.34
C LEU A 43 -12.64 1.80 3.01
N LEU A 44 -11.54 1.26 2.49
CA LEU A 44 -10.38 2.05 2.16
C LEU A 44 -10.65 3.01 1.00
N ILE A 45 -11.33 2.56 -0.07
CA ILE A 45 -11.76 3.44 -1.17
C ILE A 45 -12.69 4.55 -0.66
N SER A 46 -13.65 4.22 0.21
CA SER A 46 -14.55 5.21 0.82
C SER A 46 -13.79 6.21 1.70
N ALA A 47 -12.82 5.76 2.49
CA ALA A 47 -12.00 6.66 3.31
C ALA A 47 -11.16 7.61 2.44
N LEU A 48 -10.53 7.09 1.37
CA LEU A 48 -9.81 7.90 0.40
C LEU A 48 -10.74 8.88 -0.33
N LYS A 49 -11.96 8.46 -0.62
CA LYS A 49 -12.99 9.31 -1.23
C LYS A 49 -13.42 10.45 -0.31
N ASP A 50 -13.59 10.18 0.97
CA ASP A 50 -13.97 11.20 1.96
C ASP A 50 -12.85 12.22 2.17
N LEU A 51 -11.60 11.75 2.25
CA LEU A 51 -10.42 12.59 2.48
C LEU A 51 -10.00 13.43 1.27
N PHE A 52 -10.02 12.85 0.07
CA PHE A 52 -9.44 13.45 -1.15
C PHE A 52 -10.46 13.64 -2.27
N GLY A 53 -11.74 13.39 -2.01
CA GLY A 53 -12.80 13.42 -3.02
C GLY A 53 -12.74 12.24 -4.00
N GLU A 54 -13.55 12.32 -5.06
CA GLU A 54 -13.62 11.29 -6.11
C GLU A 54 -12.26 10.98 -6.77
N VAL A 55 -11.36 11.98 -6.82
CA VAL A 55 -10.01 11.82 -7.39
C VAL A 55 -9.14 10.91 -6.52
N GLY A 56 -9.31 10.95 -5.20
CA GLY A 56 -8.62 10.06 -4.26
C GLY A 56 -9.10 8.62 -4.33
N ALA A 57 -10.41 8.44 -4.55
CA ALA A 57 -11.00 7.12 -4.73
C ALA A 57 -10.45 6.38 -5.97
N ALA A 58 -10.02 7.14 -6.97
CA ALA A 58 -9.43 6.64 -8.21
C ALA A 58 -7.92 6.35 -8.11
N LEU A 59 -7.31 6.52 -6.93
CA LEU A 59 -5.89 6.24 -6.74
C LEU A 59 -5.59 4.75 -7.02
N PRO A 60 -4.49 4.45 -7.74
CA PRO A 60 -4.07 3.08 -8.00
C PRO A 60 -3.47 2.48 -6.73
N LEU A 61 -4.35 2.02 -5.84
CA LEU A 61 -4.01 1.31 -4.62
C LEU A 61 -4.48 -0.14 -4.73
N ASP A 62 -3.54 -1.06 -4.56
CA ASP A 62 -3.84 -2.48 -4.57
C ASP A 62 -3.65 -3.09 -3.19
N VAL A 63 -4.62 -3.90 -2.78
CA VAL A 63 -4.52 -4.76 -1.60
C VAL A 63 -3.97 -6.10 -2.06
N LEU A 64 -2.73 -6.41 -1.69
CA LEU A 64 -2.05 -7.64 -2.14
C LEU A 64 -2.41 -8.85 -1.30
N THR A 65 -2.54 -8.62 0.00
CA THR A 65 -2.82 -9.66 0.98
C THR A 65 -3.63 -9.03 2.07
N TYR A 66 -4.69 -9.70 2.47
CA TYR A 66 -5.53 -9.31 3.58
C TYR A 66 -5.72 -10.52 4.49
N GLU A 67 -5.38 -10.35 5.76
CA GLU A 67 -5.52 -11.35 6.80
C GLU A 67 -6.71 -10.96 7.68
N GLU A 68 -7.78 -11.73 7.58
CA GLU A 68 -9.05 -11.47 8.28
C GLU A 68 -8.89 -11.56 9.80
N LYS A 69 -8.06 -12.50 10.29
CA LYS A 69 -7.90 -12.74 11.73
C LYS A 69 -7.20 -11.62 12.48
N THR A 70 -6.32 -10.91 11.78
CA THR A 70 -5.50 -9.82 12.36
C THR A 70 -5.85 -8.47 11.76
N SER A 71 -6.89 -8.42 10.92
CA SER A 71 -7.31 -7.26 10.13
C SER A 71 -6.14 -6.50 9.49
N SER A 72 -5.10 -7.26 9.09
CA SER A 72 -3.86 -6.71 8.56
C SER A 72 -3.84 -6.88 7.04
N ALA A 73 -3.42 -5.84 6.33
CA ALA A 73 -3.29 -5.87 4.89
C ALA A 73 -1.94 -5.35 4.41
N ILE A 74 -1.48 -5.84 3.26
CA ILE A 74 -0.35 -5.27 2.54
C ILE A 74 -0.92 -4.46 1.37
N LEU A 75 -0.68 -3.15 1.41
CA LEU A 75 -1.06 -2.21 0.38
C LEU A 75 0.13 -1.89 -0.51
N ARG A 76 -0.12 -1.78 -1.81
CA ARG A 76 0.82 -1.25 -2.80
C ARG A 76 0.38 0.16 -3.19
N VAL A 77 1.26 1.13 -2.95
CA VAL A 77 1.06 2.55 -3.30
C VAL A 77 2.10 2.95 -4.33
N CYS A 78 1.73 3.69 -5.37
CA CYS A 78 2.71 4.27 -6.28
C CYS A 78 3.49 5.39 -5.58
N SER A 79 4.81 5.50 -5.79
CA SER A 79 5.67 6.48 -5.11
C SER A 79 5.23 7.93 -5.26
N ARG A 80 4.46 8.25 -6.32
CA ARG A 80 3.85 9.57 -6.54
C ARG A 80 2.76 9.93 -5.52
N PHE A 81 2.08 8.92 -4.98
CA PHE A 81 0.97 9.06 -4.05
C PHE A 81 1.36 8.74 -2.60
N LEU A 82 2.63 8.41 -2.37
CA LEU A 82 3.17 8.20 -1.03
C LEU A 82 2.92 9.36 -0.04
N PRO A 83 3.11 10.64 -0.41
CA PRO A 83 2.82 11.75 0.51
C PRO A 83 1.32 11.89 0.81
N PHE A 84 0.45 11.50 -0.12
CA PHE A 84 -1.00 11.42 0.11
C PHE A 84 -1.35 10.25 1.04
N SER A 85 -0.63 9.13 0.95
CA SER A 85 -0.90 7.94 1.76
C SER A 85 -0.38 8.03 3.21
N LEU A 86 0.79 8.63 3.46
CA LEU A 86 1.45 8.59 4.77
C LEU A 86 0.95 9.61 5.78
N HIS A 87 0.57 10.83 5.34
CA HIS A 87 0.11 11.86 6.26
C HIS A 87 -1.32 11.64 6.77
N TYR A 88 -2.13 10.89 6.01
CA TYR A 88 -3.58 10.84 6.24
C TYR A 88 -4.08 9.50 6.79
N LEU A 89 -3.34 8.40 6.59
CA LEU A 89 -3.66 7.14 7.27
C LEU A 89 -3.57 7.27 8.81
N VAL A 90 -2.81 8.26 9.31
CA VAL A 90 -2.72 8.60 10.74
C VAL A 90 -3.92 9.47 11.20
N ILE A 91 -4.57 10.19 10.28
CA ILE A 91 -5.71 11.08 10.60
C ILE A 91 -7.02 10.29 10.68
N VAL A 92 -7.13 9.20 9.91
CA VAL A 92 -8.17 8.20 10.13
C VAL A 92 -7.79 7.45 11.40
N GLY A 93 -8.32 7.92 12.54
CA GLY A 93 -8.25 7.22 13.83
C GLY A 93 -8.95 5.87 13.75
N ILE A 94 -8.22 4.92 13.19
CA ILE A 94 -8.27 3.50 13.52
C ILE A 94 -7.57 3.36 14.86
#